data_AF-A0A9E5USE4-F1
#
_entry.id   AF-A0A9E5USE4-F1
#
_cell.length_a   1.000
_cell.length_b   1.000
_cell.length_c   1.000
_cell.angle_alpha   90.00
_cell.angle_beta   90.00
_cell.angle_gamma   90.00
#
_symmetry.space_group_name_H-M   'P 1'
#
loop_
_entity.id
_entity.type
_entity.pdbx_description
1 polymer ?
#
loop_
_entity_poly.entity_id
_entity_poly.type
_entity_poly.pdbx_seq_one_letter_code
_entity_poly.pdbx_strand_id
1 'polypeptide(L)'
;MINPDFWQNALDNDGFKVGAIKHEILHILFKHIFRHKDFSHKLIFNIAADLVVNQYIKSVHLIPGAVHLEDFPELNLKPHQPLNAYYNALMELYQSRQNAPGKGQGNTETSQAWENLRKLLDQNDPNHQKHAFWQKIEELSSAERDILESVINQAIQNTLQNTKNEEMGYLPAALQRYLMELERSLVPIINWRRVLRLFSNSSSATRLQNTIRRPSKRYGTTPGIKVKKKQKVLVALDTSGSIQTEELVHFFSGNQPYLETRL
;
A
#
# COMPACT_ATOMS: atom_id res chain seq x y z
N MET A 1 12.54 0.48 -7.63
CA MET A 1 12.88 -0.27 -6.41
C MET A 1 14.20 -1.00 -6.57
N ILE A 2 14.43 -1.73 -7.66
CA ILE A 2 15.75 -2.38 -7.88
C ILE A 2 16.84 -1.33 -8.19
N ASN A 3 17.95 -1.38 -7.45
CA ASN A 3 19.13 -0.56 -7.71
C ASN A 3 19.76 -0.95 -9.07
N PRO A 4 20.05 -0.01 -9.99
CA PRO A 4 20.69 -0.30 -11.27
C PRO A 4 22.01 -1.06 -11.16
N ASP A 5 22.85 -0.73 -10.17
CA ASP A 5 24.14 -1.39 -9.97
C ASP A 5 23.94 -2.83 -9.51
N PHE A 6 22.95 -3.07 -8.66
CA PHE A 6 22.56 -4.42 -8.24
C PHE A 6 21.99 -5.21 -9.44
N TRP A 7 21.16 -4.58 -10.27
CA TRP A 7 20.60 -5.21 -11.47
C TRP A 7 21.66 -5.65 -12.47
N GLN A 8 22.71 -4.86 -12.65
CA GLN A 8 23.77 -5.14 -13.62
C GLN A 8 24.84 -6.09 -13.08
N ASN A 9 25.21 -5.96 -11.80
CA ASN A 9 26.41 -6.60 -11.26
C ASN A 9 26.15 -7.77 -10.30
N ALA A 10 24.92 -7.94 -9.81
CA ALA A 10 24.58 -9.00 -8.85
C ALA A 10 23.52 -9.99 -9.38
N LEU A 11 22.81 -9.66 -10.46
CA LEU A 11 21.79 -10.51 -11.07
C LEU A 11 22.34 -11.16 -12.35
N ASP A 12 23.26 -12.11 -12.16
CA ASP A 12 24.09 -12.69 -13.22
C ASP A 12 23.36 -13.65 -14.16
N ASN A 13 22.15 -14.07 -13.80
CA ASN A 13 21.32 -14.94 -14.65
C ASN A 13 19.86 -14.44 -14.72
N ASP A 14 19.16 -14.88 -15.77
CA ASP A 14 17.77 -14.47 -16.02
C ASP A 14 16.82 -14.94 -14.91
N GLY A 15 17.10 -16.08 -14.27
CA GLY A 15 16.35 -16.57 -13.12
C GLY A 15 16.38 -15.60 -11.95
N PHE A 16 17.55 -15.06 -11.61
CA PHE A 16 17.75 -14.08 -10.54
C PHE A 16 17.09 -12.73 -10.89
N LYS A 17 17.14 -12.30 -12.15
CA LYS A 17 16.42 -11.11 -12.62
C LYS A 17 14.91 -11.27 -12.44
N VAL A 18 14.36 -12.41 -12.86
CA VAL A 18 12.94 -12.74 -12.67
C VAL A 18 12.59 -12.83 -11.18
N GLY A 19 13.44 -13.44 -10.38
CA GLY A 19 13.27 -13.53 -8.93
C GLY A 19 13.24 -12.16 -8.26
N ALA A 20 14.18 -11.28 -8.58
CA ALA A 20 14.25 -9.92 -8.06
C ALA A 20 13.00 -9.11 -8.43
N ILE A 21 12.53 -9.18 -9.68
CA ILE A 21 11.28 -8.51 -10.08
C ILE A 21 10.09 -9.05 -9.28
N LYS A 22 9.96 -10.37 -9.15
CA LYS A 22 8.89 -11.00 -8.34
C LYS A 22 8.96 -10.55 -6.89
N HIS A 23 10.15 -10.50 -6.32
CA HIS A 23 10.40 -10.05 -4.96
C HIS A 23 9.88 -8.62 -4.74
N GLU A 24 10.31 -7.66 -5.57
CA GLU A 24 9.84 -6.27 -5.44
C GLU A 24 8.32 -6.13 -5.64
N ILE A 25 7.75 -6.83 -6.62
CA ILE A 25 6.30 -6.83 -6.86
C ILE A 25 5.54 -7.36 -5.64
N LEU A 26 6.05 -8.40 -5.00
CA LEU A 26 5.43 -8.97 -3.79
C LEU A 26 5.51 -8.01 -2.60
N HIS A 27 6.59 -7.24 -2.43
CA HIS A 27 6.64 -6.18 -1.41
C HIS A 27 5.61 -5.07 -1.64
N ILE A 28 5.38 -4.69 -2.90
CA ILE A 28 4.32 -3.75 -3.27
C ILE A 28 2.95 -4.36 -2.98
N LEU A 29 2.73 -5.61 -3.42
CA LEU A 29 1.47 -6.32 -3.28
C LEU A 29 1.07 -6.50 -1.81
N PHE A 30 2.01 -6.92 -0.95
CA PHE A 30 1.80 -7.06 0.48
C PHE A 30 1.85 -5.73 1.25
N LYS A 31 2.01 -4.61 0.54
CA LYS A 31 2.09 -3.25 1.10
C LYS A 31 3.20 -3.07 2.13
N HIS A 32 4.26 -3.87 2.09
CA HIS A 32 5.39 -3.75 3.03
C HIS A 32 6.03 -2.36 2.97
N ILE A 33 6.08 -1.77 1.78
CA ILE A 33 6.65 -0.44 1.51
C ILE A 33 5.99 0.69 2.33
N PHE A 34 4.71 0.53 2.73
CA PHE A 34 3.98 1.54 3.50
C PHE A 34 4.10 1.33 5.01
N ARG A 35 4.47 0.12 5.42
CA ARG A 35 4.47 -0.32 6.81
C ARG A 35 5.81 -0.13 7.50
N HIS A 36 6.89 0.08 6.73
CA HIS A 36 8.25 0.24 7.27
C HIS A 36 8.31 1.30 8.40
N LYS A 37 7.55 2.40 8.29
CA LYS A 37 7.50 3.49 9.30
C LYS A 37 6.98 3.05 10.66
N ASP A 38 6.11 2.06 10.70
CA ASP A 38 5.38 1.65 11.92
C ASP A 38 6.25 0.81 12.87
N PHE A 39 7.40 0.33 12.40
CA PHE A 39 8.27 -0.58 13.14
C PHE A 39 9.51 0.15 13.68
N SER A 40 9.89 -0.15 14.91
CA SER A 40 11.03 0.48 15.57
C SER A 40 12.37 0.04 15.00
N HIS A 41 12.55 -1.27 14.76
CA HIS A 41 13.80 -1.82 14.25
C HIS A 41 13.72 -2.09 12.74
N LYS A 42 14.12 -1.10 11.94
CA LYS A 42 13.99 -1.12 10.46
C LYS A 42 14.67 -2.33 9.79
N LEU A 43 15.87 -2.70 10.22
CA LEU A 43 16.58 -3.85 9.63
C LEU A 43 15.86 -5.18 9.89
N ILE A 44 15.36 -5.41 11.11
CA ILE A 44 14.55 -6.60 11.44
C ILE A 44 13.25 -6.59 10.63
N PHE A 45 12.64 -5.42 10.42
CA PHE A 45 11.48 -5.31 9.53
C PHE A 45 11.81 -5.75 8.09
N ASN A 46 12.94 -5.30 7.54
CA ASN A 46 13.37 -5.71 6.19
C ASN A 46 13.56 -7.23 6.12
N ILE A 47 14.25 -7.83 7.09
CA ILE A 47 14.45 -9.28 7.16
C ILE A 47 13.09 -10.02 7.26
N ALA A 48 12.19 -9.56 8.12
CA ALA A 48 10.87 -10.15 8.28
C ALA A 48 10.02 -10.04 7.01
N ALA A 49 10.12 -8.92 6.28
CA ALA A 49 9.43 -8.71 5.02
C ALA A 49 9.96 -9.64 3.93
N ASP A 50 11.27 -9.82 3.84
CA ASP A 50 11.92 -10.73 2.91
C ASP A 50 11.55 -12.18 3.22
N LEU A 51 11.49 -12.56 4.50
CA LEU A 51 11.00 -13.88 4.92
C LEU A 51 9.57 -14.15 4.41
N VAL A 52 8.68 -13.16 4.43
CA VAL A 52 7.32 -13.32 3.87
C VAL A 52 7.38 -13.50 2.35
N VAL A 53 8.14 -12.66 1.66
CA VAL A 53 8.16 -12.60 0.19
C VAL A 53 8.85 -13.81 -0.43
N ASN A 54 9.99 -14.22 0.11
CA ASN A 54 10.81 -15.29 -0.44
C ASN A 54 10.08 -16.65 -0.46
N GLN A 55 9.10 -16.86 0.41
CA GLN A 55 8.24 -18.06 0.41
C GLN A 55 7.42 -18.23 -0.88
N TYR A 56 7.21 -17.18 -1.66
CA TYR A 56 6.45 -17.21 -2.92
C TYR A 56 7.34 -17.24 -4.17
N ILE A 57 8.65 -17.30 -4.00
CA ILE A 57 9.64 -17.32 -5.09
C ILE A 57 10.34 -18.67 -5.09
N LYS A 58 10.50 -19.26 -6.28
CA LYS A 58 11.24 -20.53 -6.41
C LYS A 58 12.69 -20.31 -5.96
N SER A 59 13.23 -21.23 -5.15
CA SER A 59 14.60 -21.13 -4.63
C SER A 59 15.66 -20.95 -5.72
N VAL A 60 15.45 -21.53 -6.91
CA VAL A 60 16.35 -21.37 -8.08
C VAL A 60 16.39 -19.94 -8.64
N HIS A 61 15.42 -19.10 -8.31
CA HIS A 61 15.34 -17.71 -8.73
C HIS A 61 15.76 -16.74 -7.61
N LEU A 62 15.97 -17.22 -6.39
CA LEU A 62 16.46 -16.40 -5.29
C LEU A 62 17.99 -16.25 -5.43
N ILE A 63 18.47 -15.05 -5.17
CA ILE A 63 19.90 -14.78 -5.16
C ILE A 63 20.59 -15.49 -3.99
N PRO A 64 21.89 -15.80 -4.10
CA PRO A 64 22.67 -16.29 -2.97
C PRO A 64 22.58 -15.35 -1.77
N GLY A 65 22.35 -15.90 -0.58
CA GLY A 65 22.17 -15.11 0.65
C GLY A 65 20.78 -14.51 0.85
N ALA A 66 19.80 -14.85 0.02
CA ALA A 66 18.39 -14.58 0.35
C ALA A 66 18.03 -15.28 1.68
N VAL A 67 17.25 -14.59 2.52
CA VAL A 67 16.84 -15.12 3.82
C VAL A 67 15.67 -16.11 3.68
N HIS A 68 15.74 -17.20 4.42
CA HIS A 68 14.76 -18.28 4.46
C HIS A 68 14.36 -18.63 5.89
N LEU A 69 13.25 -19.36 6.07
CA LEU A 69 12.78 -19.75 7.40
C LEU A 69 13.75 -20.72 8.08
N GLU A 70 14.43 -21.55 7.28
CA GLU A 70 15.43 -22.53 7.71
C GLU A 70 16.68 -21.88 8.31
N ASP A 71 16.91 -20.58 8.04
CA ASP A 71 18.00 -19.82 8.66
C ASP A 71 17.77 -19.59 10.16
N PHE A 72 16.55 -19.86 10.68
CA PHE A 72 16.19 -19.66 12.08
C PHE A 72 15.57 -20.92 12.71
N PRO A 73 16.31 -22.05 12.79
CA PRO A 73 15.75 -23.34 13.18
C PRO A 73 15.18 -23.35 14.60
N GLU A 74 15.75 -22.57 15.52
CA GLU A 74 15.31 -22.51 16.92
C GLU A 74 14.00 -21.72 17.12
N LEU A 75 13.63 -20.87 16.16
CA LEU A 75 12.40 -20.06 16.24
C LEU A 75 11.14 -20.84 15.82
N ASN A 76 11.29 -22.03 15.22
CA ASN A 76 10.17 -22.85 14.73
C ASN A 76 9.17 -22.04 13.90
N LEU A 77 9.67 -21.18 13.01
CA LEU A 77 8.85 -20.28 12.21
C LEU A 77 7.92 -21.08 11.28
N LYS A 78 6.62 -20.82 11.38
CA LYS A 78 5.63 -21.46 10.50
C LYS A 78 5.58 -20.74 9.15
N PRO A 79 5.36 -21.45 8.04
CA PRO A 79 5.18 -20.81 6.73
C PRO A 79 3.85 -20.05 6.65
N HIS A 80 3.78 -19.10 5.72
CA HIS A 80 2.61 -18.28 5.41
C HIS A 80 2.00 -17.52 6.60
N GLN A 81 2.83 -17.13 7.57
CA GLN A 81 2.41 -16.27 8.68
C GLN A 81 2.42 -14.80 8.25
N PRO A 82 1.68 -13.91 8.94
CA PRO A 82 1.76 -12.48 8.66
C PRO A 82 3.13 -11.91 9.05
N LEU A 83 3.53 -10.82 8.39
CA LEU A 83 4.76 -10.07 8.66
C LEU A 83 5.05 -9.88 10.16
N ASN A 84 4.03 -9.51 10.94
CA ASN A 84 4.18 -9.22 12.37
C ASN A 84 4.65 -10.44 13.16
N ALA A 85 4.25 -11.65 12.77
CA ALA A 85 4.67 -12.87 13.46
C ALA A 85 6.19 -13.07 13.30
N TYR A 86 6.70 -12.91 12.08
CA TYR A 86 8.14 -12.99 11.81
C TYR A 86 8.92 -11.86 12.48
N TYR A 87 8.42 -10.61 12.38
CA TYR A 87 9.06 -9.46 13.02
C TYR A 87 9.16 -9.66 14.53
N ASN A 88 8.07 -10.05 15.20
CA ASN A 88 8.04 -10.23 16.64
C ASN A 88 9.00 -11.35 17.08
N ALA A 89 9.02 -12.49 16.38
CA ALA A 89 9.93 -13.59 16.70
C ALA A 89 11.41 -13.18 16.57
N LEU A 90 11.76 -12.45 15.49
CA LEU A 90 13.13 -11.93 15.31
C LEU A 90 13.48 -10.85 16.35
N MET A 91 12.51 -10.00 16.71
CA MET A 91 12.69 -8.96 17.72
C MET A 91 12.89 -9.54 19.12
N GLU A 92 12.12 -10.56 19.48
CA GLU A 92 12.29 -11.31 20.74
C GLU A 92 13.67 -11.96 20.82
N LEU A 93 14.12 -12.60 19.74
CA LEU A 93 15.47 -13.15 19.63
C LEU A 93 16.52 -12.05 19.83
N TYR A 94 16.39 -10.92 19.13
CA TYR A 94 17.29 -9.78 19.25
C TYR A 94 17.36 -9.22 20.68
N GLN A 95 16.20 -8.98 21.30
CA GLN A 95 16.13 -8.42 22.65
C GLN A 95 16.67 -9.38 23.72
N SER A 96 16.41 -10.68 23.60
CA SER A 96 16.93 -11.68 24.54
C SER A 96 18.46 -11.70 24.57
N ARG A 97 19.10 -11.42 23.43
CA ARG A 97 20.56 -11.37 23.30
C ARG A 97 21.15 -10.02 23.70
N GLN A 98 20.45 -8.91 23.46
CA GLN A 98 20.87 -7.58 23.95
C GLN A 98 20.84 -7.47 25.48
N ASN A 99 19.85 -8.11 26.12
CA ASN A 99 19.64 -8.04 27.57
C ASN A 99 20.44 -9.10 28.36
N ALA A 100 21.19 -9.97 27.68
CA ALA A 100 22.00 -10.99 28.34
C ALA A 100 23.17 -10.33 29.12
N PRO A 101 23.34 -10.62 30.42
CA PRO A 101 24.42 -10.06 31.22
C PRO A 101 25.76 -10.69 30.80
N GLY A 102 26.53 -9.99 29.99
CA GLY A 102 27.85 -10.45 29.53
C GLY A 102 28.20 -9.91 28.15
N LYS A 103 28.42 -8.59 28.03
CA LYS A 103 29.12 -8.04 26.87
C LYS A 103 30.58 -8.48 26.92
N GLY A 104 30.89 -9.57 26.23
CA GLY A 104 32.26 -9.99 25.96
C GLY A 104 32.60 -11.38 26.49
N GLN A 105 33.05 -12.23 25.56
CA GLN A 105 33.86 -13.43 25.80
C GLN A 105 33.28 -14.47 26.77
N GLY A 106 32.62 -15.49 26.22
CA GLY A 106 32.38 -16.73 26.94
C GLY A 106 31.60 -17.73 26.10
N ASN A 107 32.27 -18.84 25.74
CA ASN A 107 31.74 -20.04 25.07
C ASN A 107 30.40 -20.51 25.67
N THR A 108 29.29 -19.99 25.16
CA THR A 108 27.95 -20.56 25.31
C THR A 108 27.44 -20.79 23.91
N GLU A 109 27.07 -22.02 23.59
CA GLU A 109 26.62 -22.45 22.25
C GLU A 109 25.74 -21.38 21.62
N THR A 110 26.32 -20.62 20.68
CA THR A 110 25.62 -19.53 20.03
C THR A 110 24.60 -20.16 19.10
N SER A 111 23.33 -19.92 19.41
CA SER A 111 22.20 -20.36 18.59
C SER A 111 22.44 -19.97 17.14
N GLN A 112 22.24 -20.92 16.22
CA GLN A 112 22.42 -20.73 14.79
C GLN A 112 21.53 -19.60 14.28
N ALA A 113 20.27 -19.54 14.73
CA ALA A 113 19.37 -18.41 14.44
C ALA A 113 19.96 -17.06 14.84
N TRP A 114 20.64 -16.99 15.99
CA TRP A 114 21.24 -15.73 16.44
C TRP A 114 22.44 -15.33 15.58
N GLU A 115 23.34 -16.26 15.25
CA GLU A 115 24.49 -15.95 14.39
C GLU A 115 24.03 -15.50 12.99
N ASN A 116 23.02 -16.17 12.45
CA ASN A 116 22.41 -15.78 11.17
C ASN A 116 21.76 -14.40 11.25
N LEU A 117 20.95 -14.13 12.28
CA LEU A 117 20.34 -12.82 12.50
C LEU A 117 21.41 -11.73 12.65
N ARG A 118 22.45 -11.99 13.45
CA ARG A 118 23.54 -11.05 13.70
C ARG A 118 24.28 -10.70 12.41
N LYS A 119 24.56 -11.69 11.56
CA LYS A 119 25.19 -11.47 10.25
C LYS A 119 24.30 -10.62 9.36
N LEU A 120 23.00 -10.89 9.33
CA LEU A 120 22.01 -10.13 8.56
C LEU A 120 21.75 -8.72 9.12
N LEU A 121 22.17 -8.41 10.35
CA LEU A 121 22.07 -7.09 10.96
C LEU A 121 23.36 -6.26 10.83
N ASP A 122 24.41 -6.83 10.25
CA ASP A 122 25.66 -6.10 10.01
C ASP A 122 25.41 -5.01 8.98
N GLN A 123 25.53 -3.75 9.40
CA GLN A 123 25.27 -2.57 8.56
C GLN A 123 26.14 -2.50 7.30
N ASN A 124 27.24 -3.26 7.25
CA ASN A 124 28.11 -3.37 6.08
C ASN A 124 27.60 -4.38 5.05
N ASP A 125 26.52 -5.12 5.31
CA ASP A 125 25.95 -6.06 4.35
C ASP A 125 25.40 -5.28 3.13
N PRO A 126 25.90 -5.54 1.91
CA PRO A 126 25.39 -4.92 0.68
C PRO A 126 23.88 -5.10 0.49
N ASN A 127 23.29 -6.15 1.06
CA ASN A 127 21.87 -6.45 0.97
C ASN A 127 20.98 -5.38 1.64
N HIS A 128 21.52 -4.59 2.57
CA HIS A 128 20.78 -3.51 3.21
C HIS A 128 20.40 -2.37 2.26
N GLN A 129 21.12 -2.20 1.15
CA GLN A 129 20.81 -1.15 0.19
C GLN A 129 19.59 -1.46 -0.69
N LYS A 130 19.13 -2.71 -0.72
CA LYS A 130 17.98 -3.14 -1.55
C LYS A 130 16.70 -2.40 -1.20
N HIS A 131 16.51 -2.09 0.09
CA HIS A 131 15.32 -1.42 0.60
C HIS A 131 15.50 0.09 0.83
N ALA A 132 16.58 0.69 0.33
CA ALA A 132 16.83 2.13 0.46
C ALA A 132 15.69 3.00 -0.09
N PHE A 133 14.94 2.48 -1.08
CA PHE A 133 13.77 3.17 -1.62
C PHE A 133 12.63 3.34 -0.61
N TRP A 134 12.51 2.45 0.38
CA TRP A 134 11.42 2.52 1.36
C TRP A 134 11.55 3.75 2.26
N GLN A 135 12.78 4.16 2.60
CA GLN A 135 13.04 5.39 3.34
C GLN A 135 12.48 6.62 2.61
N LYS A 136 12.59 6.67 1.27
CA LYS A 136 12.00 7.75 0.48
C LYS A 136 10.46 7.78 0.55
N ILE A 137 9.83 6.61 0.65
CA ILE A 137 8.37 6.51 0.85
C ILE A 137 7.99 6.98 2.26
N GLU A 138 8.87 6.78 3.25
CA GLU A 138 8.69 7.32 4.60
C GLU A 138 8.82 8.84 4.65
N GLU A 139 9.48 9.48 3.70
CA GLU A 139 9.59 10.95 3.65
C GLU A 139 8.33 11.63 3.08
N LEU A 140 7.48 10.87 2.37
CA LEU A 140 6.23 11.39 1.80
C LEU A 140 5.26 11.89 2.89
N SER A 141 4.45 12.89 2.57
CA SER A 141 3.33 13.31 3.42
C SER A 141 2.27 12.19 3.56
N SER A 142 1.36 12.31 4.53
CA SER A 142 0.23 11.36 4.66
C SER A 142 -0.62 11.33 3.39
N ALA A 143 -0.95 12.49 2.84
CA ALA A 143 -1.76 12.61 1.63
C ALA A 143 -1.08 11.97 0.41
N GLU A 144 0.23 12.19 0.20
CA GLU A 144 0.97 11.56 -0.89
C GLU A 144 1.03 10.04 -0.75
N ARG A 145 1.18 9.52 0.48
CA ARG A 145 1.14 8.07 0.73
C ARG A 145 -0.24 7.50 0.43
N ASP A 146 -1.31 8.16 0.85
CA ASP A 146 -2.69 7.71 0.58
C ASP A 146 -2.99 7.70 -0.91
N ILE A 147 -2.50 8.71 -1.66
CA ILE A 147 -2.60 8.75 -3.13
C ILE A 147 -1.81 7.59 -3.75
N LEU A 148 -0.55 7.37 -3.33
CA LEU A 148 0.29 6.29 -3.85
C LEU A 148 -0.33 4.92 -3.56
N GLU A 149 -0.85 4.70 -2.35
CA GLU A 149 -1.54 3.47 -2.00
C GLU A 149 -2.81 3.27 -2.85
N SER A 150 -3.58 4.33 -3.07
CA SER A 150 -4.76 4.29 -3.97
C SER A 150 -4.38 3.90 -5.40
N VAL A 151 -3.29 4.46 -5.94
CA VAL A 151 -2.77 4.12 -7.27
C VAL A 151 -2.38 2.64 -7.34
N ILE A 152 -1.68 2.13 -6.32
CA ILE A 152 -1.31 0.71 -6.25
C ILE A 152 -2.56 -0.18 -6.17
N ASN A 153 -3.54 0.18 -5.34
CA ASN A 153 -4.80 -0.56 -5.23
C ASN A 153 -5.55 -0.63 -6.56
N GLN A 154 -5.62 0.48 -7.30
CA GLN A 154 -6.22 0.51 -8.63
C GLN A 154 -5.45 -0.34 -9.64
N ALA A 155 -4.11 -0.29 -9.61
CA ALA A 155 -3.27 -1.12 -10.46
C ALA A 155 -3.55 -2.61 -10.20
N ILE A 156 -3.59 -3.03 -8.93
CA ILE A 156 -3.91 -4.40 -8.54
C ILE A 156 -5.31 -4.81 -9.03
N GLN A 157 -6.34 -3.98 -8.81
CA GLN A 157 -7.69 -4.26 -9.28
C GLN A 157 -7.76 -4.41 -10.81
N ASN A 158 -7.12 -3.51 -11.55
CA ASN A 158 -7.08 -3.57 -13.00
C ASN A 158 -6.36 -4.82 -13.47
N THR A 159 -5.26 -5.22 -12.82
CA THR A 159 -4.57 -6.47 -13.14
C THR A 159 -5.49 -7.66 -12.89
N LEU A 160 -6.12 -7.77 -11.72
CA LEU A 160 -7.02 -8.87 -11.39
C LEU A 160 -8.21 -9.00 -12.34
N GLN A 161 -8.80 -7.88 -12.76
CA GLN A 161 -9.92 -7.88 -13.72
C GLN A 161 -9.51 -8.36 -15.13
N ASN A 162 -8.25 -8.12 -15.51
CA ASN A 162 -7.74 -8.48 -16.83
C ASN A 162 -7.06 -9.86 -16.87
N THR A 163 -6.68 -10.41 -15.71
CA THR A 163 -6.08 -11.74 -15.60
C THR A 163 -7.15 -12.82 -15.75
N LYS A 164 -6.90 -13.81 -16.61
CA LYS A 164 -7.85 -14.93 -16.79
C LYS A 164 -7.83 -15.85 -15.56
N ASN A 165 -8.96 -16.49 -15.27
CA ASN A 165 -9.05 -17.48 -14.17
C ASN A 165 -8.01 -18.62 -14.28
N GLU A 166 -7.65 -19.01 -15.50
CA GLU A 166 -6.61 -20.02 -15.76
C GLU A 166 -5.21 -19.54 -15.33
N GLU A 167 -4.91 -18.26 -15.56
CA GLU A 167 -3.63 -17.65 -15.21
C GLU A 167 -3.47 -17.50 -13.69
N MET A 168 -4.58 -17.22 -12.99
CA MET A 168 -4.63 -17.20 -11.53
C MET A 168 -4.31 -18.56 -10.91
N GLY A 169 -4.60 -19.66 -11.62
CA GLY A 169 -4.33 -21.03 -11.19
C GLY A 169 -2.85 -21.36 -11.00
N TYR A 170 -1.94 -20.61 -11.63
CA TYR A 170 -0.50 -20.80 -11.47
C TYR A 170 0.07 -20.17 -10.19
N LEU A 171 -0.70 -19.35 -9.49
CA LEU A 171 -0.26 -18.72 -8.24
C LEU A 171 -0.38 -19.68 -7.05
N PRO A 172 0.52 -19.60 -6.06
CA PRO A 172 0.38 -20.37 -4.82
C PRO A 172 -0.96 -20.08 -4.11
N ALA A 173 -1.58 -21.10 -3.53
CA ALA A 173 -2.91 -20.99 -2.91
C ALA A 173 -2.99 -19.91 -1.81
N ALA A 174 -1.92 -19.73 -1.03
CA ALA A 174 -1.86 -18.67 -0.02
C ALA A 174 -1.92 -17.26 -0.65
N LEU A 175 -1.26 -17.07 -1.80
CA LEU A 175 -1.27 -15.81 -2.54
C LEU A 175 -2.65 -15.55 -3.17
N GLN A 176 -3.28 -16.59 -3.74
CA GLN A 176 -4.64 -16.49 -4.27
C GLN A 176 -5.63 -16.04 -3.18
N ARG A 177 -5.56 -16.66 -1.99
CA ARG A 177 -6.40 -16.27 -0.85
C ARG A 177 -6.16 -14.83 -0.42
N TYR A 178 -4.90 -14.39 -0.39
CA TYR A 178 -4.56 -13.01 -0.09
C TYR A 178 -5.17 -12.04 -1.11
N LEU A 179 -5.04 -12.33 -2.40
CA LEU A 179 -5.60 -11.49 -3.48
C LEU A 179 -7.12 -11.40 -3.41
N MET A 180 -7.81 -12.50 -3.12
CA MET A 180 -9.27 -12.51 -2.95
C MET A 180 -9.71 -11.65 -1.75
N GLU A 181 -8.99 -11.73 -0.63
CA GLU A 181 -9.30 -10.92 0.56
C GLU A 181 -9.00 -9.43 0.31
N LEU A 182 -7.89 -9.14 -0.37
CA LEU A 182 -7.53 -7.79 -0.80
C LEU A 182 -8.63 -7.22 -1.71
N GLU A 183 -9.04 -7.94 -2.74
CA GLU A 183 -10.11 -7.50 -3.65
C GLU A 183 -11.41 -7.19 -2.90
N ARG A 184 -11.82 -8.07 -1.97
CA ARG A 184 -12.99 -7.83 -1.10
C ARG A 184 -12.85 -6.56 -0.28
N SER A 185 -11.66 -6.31 0.28
CA SER A 185 -11.38 -5.11 1.09
C SER A 185 -11.40 -3.81 0.27
N LEU A 186 -11.08 -3.89 -1.02
CA LEU A 186 -11.06 -2.74 -1.91
C LEU A 186 -12.43 -2.38 -2.47
N VAL A 187 -13.42 -3.28 -2.39
CA VAL A 187 -14.80 -2.96 -2.74
C VAL A 187 -15.33 -2.00 -1.68
N PRO A 188 -15.66 -0.74 -2.04
CA PRO A 188 -16.18 0.20 -1.07
C PRO A 188 -17.53 -0.34 -0.55
N ILE A 189 -17.57 -0.62 0.76
CA ILE A 189 -18.77 -1.10 1.47
C ILE A 189 -19.97 -0.18 1.21
N ILE A 190 -19.70 1.10 0.96
CA ILE A 190 -20.70 2.14 0.75
C ILE A 190 -20.40 2.87 -0.57
N ASN A 191 -21.38 2.88 -1.48
CA ASN A 191 -21.33 3.72 -2.67
C ASN A 191 -21.47 5.19 -2.26
N TRP A 192 -20.35 5.85 -1.93
CA TRP A 192 -20.32 7.22 -1.46
C TRP A 192 -20.95 8.20 -2.46
N ARG A 193 -20.89 7.94 -3.77
CA ARG A 193 -21.57 8.77 -4.78
C ARG A 193 -23.08 8.71 -4.60
N ARG A 194 -23.63 7.52 -4.33
CA ARG A 194 -25.05 7.33 -4.00
C ARG A 194 -25.38 8.01 -2.68
N VAL A 195 -24.58 7.82 -1.63
CA VAL A 195 -24.81 8.46 -0.32
C VAL A 195 -24.75 9.98 -0.42
N LEU A 196 -23.72 10.53 -1.07
CA LEU A 196 -23.56 11.97 -1.29
C LEU A 196 -24.69 12.54 -2.16
N ARG A 197 -25.13 11.80 -3.20
CA ARG A 197 -26.29 12.19 -4.01
C ARG A 197 -27.60 12.17 -3.21
N LEU A 198 -27.79 11.17 -2.33
CA LEU A 198 -28.95 11.10 -1.44
C LEU A 198 -28.92 12.24 -0.42
N PHE A 199 -27.77 12.50 0.19
CA PHE A 199 -27.54 13.59 1.13
C PHE A 199 -27.71 14.98 0.49
N SER A 200 -27.18 15.19 -0.71
CA SER A 200 -27.38 16.46 -1.42
C SER A 200 -28.84 16.65 -1.86
N ASN A 201 -29.53 15.55 -2.21
CA ASN A 201 -30.95 15.57 -2.57
C ASN A 201 -31.88 15.73 -1.36
N SER A 202 -31.51 15.25 -0.17
CA SER A 202 -32.31 15.47 1.04
C SER A 202 -32.35 16.95 1.44
N SER A 203 -31.32 17.72 1.10
CA SER A 203 -31.24 19.17 1.36
C SER A 203 -31.82 20.04 0.24
N SER A 204 -32.71 19.48 -0.59
CA SER A 204 -33.31 20.22 -1.70
C SER A 204 -34.53 21.04 -1.27
N ALA A 205 -34.44 22.36 -1.43
CA ALA A 205 -35.54 23.29 -1.25
C ALA A 205 -36.17 23.62 -2.61
N THR A 206 -37.49 23.50 -2.70
CA THR A 206 -38.23 23.85 -3.92
C THR A 206 -38.86 25.23 -3.77
N ARG A 207 -38.54 26.16 -4.67
CA ARG A 207 -39.18 27.46 -4.74
C ARG A 207 -40.06 27.53 -5.98
N LEU A 208 -41.33 27.84 -5.78
CA LEU A 208 -42.26 28.15 -6.86
C LEU A 208 -42.08 29.63 -7.24
N GLN A 209 -41.89 29.90 -8.52
CA GLN A 209 -41.92 31.25 -9.07
C GLN A 209 -42.92 31.30 -10.21
N ASN A 210 -43.86 32.23 -10.18
CA ASN A 210 -44.74 32.47 -11.32
C ASN A 210 -43.90 32.96 -12.50
N THR A 211 -44.17 32.42 -13.69
CA THR A 211 -43.52 32.92 -14.90
C THR A 211 -44.06 34.30 -15.25
N ILE A 212 -43.26 35.13 -15.90
CA ILE A 212 -43.68 36.44 -16.41
C ILE A 212 -44.33 36.27 -17.80
N ARG A 213 -45.08 35.19 -18.01
CA ARG A 213 -45.80 34.96 -19.28
C ARG A 213 -47.07 35.81 -19.31
N ARG A 214 -47.59 36.07 -20.50
CA ARG A 214 -48.86 36.79 -20.63
C ARG A 214 -50.01 35.92 -20.08
N PRO A 215 -50.87 36.44 -19.20
CA PRO A 215 -52.06 35.73 -18.73
C PRO A 215 -52.97 35.32 -19.90
N SER A 216 -53.63 34.16 -19.78
CA SER A 216 -54.58 33.71 -20.80
C SER A 216 -55.82 34.60 -20.81
N LYS A 217 -56.12 35.22 -21.95
CA LYS A 217 -57.34 36.02 -22.13
C LYS A 217 -58.63 35.18 -22.06
N ARG A 218 -58.55 33.89 -22.40
CA ARG A 218 -59.70 32.98 -22.43
C ARG A 218 -60.09 32.48 -21.04
N TYR A 219 -59.11 32.29 -20.15
CA TYR A 219 -59.32 31.64 -18.85
C TYR A 219 -58.98 32.53 -17.64
N GLY A 220 -58.41 33.73 -17.84
CA GLY A 220 -58.07 34.65 -16.75
C GLY A 220 -56.98 34.15 -15.78
N THR A 221 -56.28 33.08 -16.12
CA THR A 221 -55.34 32.40 -15.22
C THR A 221 -54.00 33.15 -15.10
N THR A 222 -53.40 33.11 -13.92
CA THR A 222 -52.03 33.57 -13.68
C THR A 222 -51.04 32.77 -14.54
N PRO A 223 -49.92 33.37 -14.98
CA PRO A 223 -49.01 32.70 -15.90
C PRO A 223 -48.32 31.51 -15.21
N GLY A 224 -48.01 30.46 -15.98
CA GLY A 224 -47.60 29.14 -15.46
C GLY A 224 -46.50 29.18 -14.40
N ILE A 225 -46.49 28.19 -13.51
CA ILE A 225 -45.55 28.12 -12.38
C ILE A 225 -44.23 27.51 -12.85
N LYS A 226 -43.10 28.18 -12.59
CA LYS A 226 -41.75 27.62 -12.75
C LYS A 226 -41.26 27.11 -11.40
N VAL A 227 -41.05 25.80 -11.33
CA VAL A 227 -40.45 25.13 -10.18
C VAL A 227 -38.93 25.29 -10.24
N LYS A 228 -38.32 25.95 -9.24
CA LYS A 228 -36.87 26.05 -9.10
C LYS A 228 -36.41 25.22 -7.91
N LYS A 229 -35.59 24.19 -8.15
CA LYS A 229 -34.92 23.44 -7.09
C LYS A 229 -33.63 24.17 -6.70
N LYS A 230 -33.40 24.34 -5.41
CA LYS A 230 -32.14 24.85 -4.84
C LYS A 230 -31.60 23.83 -3.86
N GLN A 231 -30.30 23.61 -3.89
CA GLN A 231 -29.59 22.80 -2.91
C GLN A 231 -28.60 23.72 -2.18
N LYS A 232 -28.52 23.60 -0.86
CA LYS A 232 -27.46 24.22 -0.06
C LYS A 232 -26.67 23.08 0.55
N VAL A 233 -25.40 22.97 0.18
CA VAL A 233 -24.48 21.97 0.72
C VAL A 233 -23.36 22.74 1.39
N LEU A 234 -23.16 22.50 2.69
CA LEU A 234 -21.99 22.95 3.42
C LEU A 234 -20.96 21.82 3.34
N VAL A 235 -19.77 22.13 2.84
CA VAL A 235 -18.64 21.20 2.82
C VAL A 235 -17.64 21.68 3.86
N ALA A 236 -17.57 20.98 4.98
CA ALA A 236 -16.50 21.15 5.94
C ALA A 236 -15.35 20.24 5.54
N LEU A 237 -14.17 20.83 5.33
CA LEU A 237 -12.95 20.10 5.01
C LEU A 237 -12.10 20.09 6.27
N ASP A 238 -12.01 18.93 6.89
CA ASP A 238 -11.09 18.73 8.00
C ASP A 238 -9.73 18.37 7.42
N THR A 239 -8.80 19.32 7.45
CA THR A 239 -7.42 19.06 7.09
C THR A 239 -6.69 18.59 8.33
N SER A 240 -6.34 17.31 8.38
CA SER A 240 -5.52 16.76 9.45
C SER A 240 -4.12 17.37 9.38
N GLY A 241 -3.91 18.52 10.03
CA GLY A 241 -2.64 19.12 10.45
C GLY A 241 -1.48 19.27 9.44
N SER A 242 -1.66 19.01 8.15
CA SER A 242 -0.52 18.87 7.21
C SER A 242 -0.75 19.41 5.80
N ILE A 243 -1.88 20.08 5.55
CA ILE A 243 -2.17 20.65 4.22
C ILE A 243 -2.02 22.17 4.30
N GLN A 244 -1.09 22.72 3.52
CA GLN A 244 -0.88 24.16 3.44
C GLN A 244 -2.01 24.82 2.64
N THR A 245 -2.31 26.09 2.93
CA THR A 245 -3.44 26.81 2.31
C THR A 245 -3.30 26.87 0.79
N GLU A 246 -2.06 26.91 0.31
CA GLU A 246 -1.68 26.91 -1.10
C GLU A 246 -2.06 25.60 -1.81
N GLU A 247 -1.92 24.46 -1.14
CA GLU A 247 -2.29 23.13 -1.67
C GLU A 247 -3.81 22.98 -1.76
N LEU A 248 -4.57 23.53 -0.81
CA LEU A 248 -6.03 23.58 -0.87
C LEU A 248 -6.49 24.40 -2.07
N VAL A 249 -5.88 25.56 -2.32
CA VAL A 249 -6.22 26.39 -3.48
C VAL A 249 -5.89 25.66 -4.79
N HIS A 250 -4.78 24.93 -4.87
CA HIS A 250 -4.44 24.12 -6.04
C HIS A 250 -5.45 22.98 -6.28
N PHE A 251 -5.93 22.34 -5.21
CA PHE A 251 -6.95 21.29 -5.28
C PHE A 251 -8.29 21.81 -5.83
N PHE A 252 -8.72 23.02 -5.43
CA PHE A 252 -10.00 23.59 -5.85
C PHE A 252 -9.96 24.39 -7.16
N SER A 253 -8.79 24.88 -7.57
CA SER A 253 -8.64 25.69 -8.79
C SER A 253 -8.60 24.88 -10.08
N GLY A 254 -8.54 23.55 -10.02
CA GLY A 254 -8.66 22.67 -11.20
C GLY A 254 -7.51 22.78 -12.22
N ASN A 255 -6.46 23.57 -11.92
CA ASN A 255 -5.29 23.69 -12.77
C ASN A 255 -4.35 22.51 -12.49
N GLN A 256 -4.57 21.37 -13.15
CA GLN A 256 -3.46 20.45 -13.40
C GLN A 256 -2.57 21.07 -14.50
N PRO A 257 -1.27 21.31 -14.27
CA PRO A 257 -0.40 21.86 -15.32
C PRO A 257 -0.04 20.86 -16.42
N TYR A 258 -0.41 19.58 -16.32
CA TYR A 258 -0.06 18.58 -17.32
C TYR A 258 -1.17 17.56 -17.43
N LEU A 259 -1.98 17.69 -18.48
CA LEU A 259 -2.57 16.60 -19.27
C LEU A 259 -3.38 17.27 -20.39
N GLU A 260 -2.67 17.77 -21.42
CA GLU A 260 -3.29 17.93 -22.73
C GLU A 260 -3.71 16.55 -23.21
N THR A 261 -4.99 16.23 -23.10
CA THR A 261 -5.60 15.24 -23.98
C THR A 261 -6.56 15.99 -24.87
N ARG A 262 -6.13 16.18 -26.12
CA ARG A 262 -6.95 16.67 -27.23
C ARG A 262 -8.24 15.85 -27.31
N LEU A 263 -9.37 16.55 -27.39
CA LEU A 263 -10.53 16.10 -28.15
C LEU A 263 -10.44 16.68 -29.56
#